data_AF-A0A7W3JCL2-F1
#
_entry.id   AF-A0A7W3JCL2-F1
#
_cell.length_a   1.000
_cell.length_b   1.000
_cell.length_c   1.000
_cell.angle_alpha   90.00
_cell.angle_beta   90.00
_cell.angle_gamma   90.00
#
_symmetry.space_group_name_H-M   'P 1'
#
loop_
_entity.id
_entity.type
_entity.pdbx_description
1 polymer ?
#
loop_
_entity_poly.entity_id
_entity_poly.type
_entity_poly.pdbx_seq_one_letter_code
_entity_poly.pdbx_strand_id
1 'polypeptide(L)'
;MTAGPRVVYVTGPARSGTSTLTGALRQFGLRVPRPEVEPDLSNPRRPSESRWVVDLHDALLQAADVQVADPRPLAWHLVDRAGTEAEARAGIAAWIAARTAEHGDLVIKDPRLLWFLGHWQAAAAAAGAVPSCITTLRPPAEVVGSLVSDTRDQVVERLAGWVNLMLGTELATRATPRAFVRYWDLIHDWDGPVFDAATALDLPMVDPRDKGAVERVDAFIDHTLHRVEVTWDDMPVPGPLRALADDTWAALDALPEHDDDVTRAELDRLRALYPYVHRKVTTSPARRIARIVPPAAVPPSVRNGMTGALRRSPFAG
;
A
#
# COMPACT_ATOMS: atom_id res chain seq x y z
N MET A 1 30.49 11.92 -8.49
CA MET A 1 29.09 12.32 -8.73
C MET A 1 28.33 11.98 -7.48
N THR A 2 27.64 12.95 -6.86
CA THR A 2 26.74 12.66 -5.73
C THR A 2 25.57 11.83 -6.25
N ALA A 3 25.18 10.78 -5.53
CA ALA A 3 23.97 10.02 -5.86
C ALA A 3 22.76 10.96 -5.91
N GLY A 4 21.79 10.68 -6.79
CA GLY A 4 20.55 11.46 -6.88
C GLY A 4 19.73 11.40 -5.58
N PRO A 5 18.71 12.26 -5.43
CA PRO A 5 17.82 12.24 -4.27
C PRO A 5 17.10 10.89 -4.18
N ARG A 6 16.92 10.38 -2.98
CA ARG A 6 16.25 9.10 -2.72
C ARG A 6 14.75 9.28 -2.65
N VAL A 7 14.03 8.31 -3.21
CA VAL A 7 12.57 8.25 -3.14
C VAL A 7 12.20 6.88 -2.59
N VAL A 8 11.76 6.86 -1.33
CA VAL A 8 11.36 5.62 -0.66
C VAL A 8 9.85 5.45 -0.74
N TYR A 9 9.42 4.40 -1.41
CA TYR A 9 8.02 3.99 -1.45
C TYR A 9 7.71 3.10 -0.26
N VAL A 10 6.87 3.59 0.66
CA VAL A 10 6.33 2.75 1.73
C VAL A 10 5.05 2.08 1.25
N THR A 11 5.11 0.76 1.17
CA THR A 11 4.07 -0.10 0.60
C THR A 11 3.60 -1.11 1.65
N GLY A 12 2.46 -1.75 1.40
CA GLY A 12 1.82 -2.66 2.33
C GLY A 12 0.31 -2.42 2.36
N PRO A 13 -0.48 -3.42 2.79
CA PRO A 13 -1.92 -3.27 2.86
C PRO A 13 -2.29 -2.24 3.93
N ALA A 14 -3.49 -1.66 3.85
CA ALA A 14 -4.00 -0.84 4.94
C ALA A 14 -3.92 -1.62 6.27
N ARG A 15 -3.63 -0.93 7.38
CA ARG A 15 -3.51 -1.51 8.73
C ARG A 15 -2.26 -2.40 8.96
N SER A 16 -1.28 -2.41 8.06
CA SER A 16 -0.02 -3.15 8.21
C SER A 16 1.15 -2.36 8.83
N GLY A 17 0.92 -1.13 9.29
CA GLY A 17 1.98 -0.30 9.88
C GLY A 17 2.69 0.65 8.91
N THR A 18 2.19 0.81 7.67
CA THR A 18 2.74 1.77 6.70
C THR A 18 2.89 3.19 7.28
N SER A 19 1.90 3.70 8.01
CA SER A 19 1.99 5.01 8.68
C SER A 19 3.06 5.06 9.77
N THR A 20 3.26 3.96 10.52
CA THR A 20 4.29 3.87 11.57
C THR A 20 5.68 3.94 10.93
N LEU A 21 5.89 3.16 9.87
CA LEU A 21 7.16 3.16 9.13
C LEU A 21 7.44 4.52 8.48
N THR A 22 6.44 5.12 7.82
CA THR A 22 6.60 6.48 7.25
C THR A 22 6.93 7.50 8.34
N GLY A 23 6.29 7.42 9.51
CA GLY A 23 6.57 8.27 10.65
C GLY A 23 8.00 8.12 11.16
N ALA A 24 8.51 6.89 11.27
CA ALA A 24 9.89 6.61 11.67
C ALA A 24 10.89 7.21 10.67
N LEU A 25 10.72 6.96 9.37
CA LEU A 25 11.56 7.51 8.31
C LEU A 25 11.61 9.05 8.31
N ARG A 26 10.49 9.71 8.67
CA ARG A 26 10.46 11.18 8.81
C ARG A 26 11.37 11.70 9.92
N GLN A 27 11.51 10.96 11.02
CA GLN A 27 12.37 11.37 12.13
C GLN A 27 13.86 11.37 11.76
N PHE A 28 14.22 10.53 10.79
CA PHE A 28 15.55 10.42 10.18
C PHE A 28 15.74 11.33 8.94
N GLY A 29 14.82 12.26 8.69
CA GLY A 29 15.02 13.33 7.71
C GLY A 29 14.36 13.13 6.35
N LEU A 30 13.75 11.97 6.06
CA LEU A 30 12.95 11.82 4.84
C LEU A 30 11.71 12.74 4.90
N ARG A 31 11.31 13.30 3.76
CA ARG A 31 10.19 14.23 3.69
C ARG A 31 8.96 13.61 3.03
N VAL A 32 7.82 13.71 3.70
CA VAL A 32 6.50 13.50 3.07
C VAL A 32 6.14 14.77 2.29
N PRO A 33 5.94 14.70 0.97
CA PRO A 33 5.62 15.89 0.17
C PRO A 33 4.28 16.54 0.56
N ARG A 34 4.30 17.87 0.73
CA ARG A 34 3.12 18.66 1.10
C ARG A 34 2.29 19.11 -0.11
N PRO A 35 0.99 19.46 0.08
CA PRO A 35 0.23 19.33 1.33
C PRO A 35 -0.06 17.86 1.67
N GLU A 36 -0.06 17.54 2.96
CA GLU A 36 -0.49 16.23 3.48
C GLU A 36 -2.03 16.20 3.56
N VAL A 37 -2.63 15.01 3.50
CA VAL A 37 -4.07 14.87 3.74
C VAL A 37 -4.39 15.25 5.19
N GLU A 38 -5.45 16.03 5.40
CA GLU A 38 -5.91 16.41 6.74
C GLU A 38 -6.50 15.19 7.48
N PRO A 39 -6.27 15.06 8.80
CA PRO A 39 -6.91 14.01 9.59
C PRO A 39 -8.45 14.12 9.58
N ASP A 40 -9.13 12.97 9.66
CA ASP A 40 -10.58 12.90 9.80
C ASP A 40 -10.99 11.93 10.92
N LEU A 41 -12.30 11.75 11.13
CA LEU A 41 -12.83 10.88 12.18
C LEU A 41 -12.47 9.39 11.98
N SER A 42 -12.23 8.95 10.75
CA SER A 42 -11.85 7.57 10.43
C SER A 42 -10.36 7.30 10.62
N ASN A 43 -9.53 8.35 10.50
CA ASN A 43 -8.10 8.33 10.77
C ASN A 43 -7.67 9.57 11.56
N PRO A 44 -7.84 9.58 12.90
CA PRO A 44 -7.56 10.74 13.73
C PRO A 44 -6.06 11.05 13.88
N ARG A 45 -5.17 10.13 13.48
CA ARG A 45 -3.72 10.38 13.41
C ARG A 45 -3.40 11.07 12.09
N ARG A 46 -2.59 12.14 12.12
CA ARG A 46 -2.17 12.89 10.91
C ARG A 46 -1.75 11.92 9.81
N PRO A 47 -2.52 11.82 8.70
CA PRO A 47 -2.16 11.01 7.55
C PRO A 47 -0.75 11.36 7.10
N SER A 48 -0.01 10.35 6.66
CA SER A 48 1.35 10.54 6.11
C SER A 48 1.33 10.48 4.58
N GLU A 49 0.14 10.72 4.00
CA GLU A 49 -0.15 10.70 2.59
C GLU A 49 -0.06 12.12 2.02
N SER A 50 0.63 12.27 0.89
CA SER A 50 0.58 13.51 0.11
C SER A 50 -0.76 13.62 -0.61
N ARG A 51 -1.41 14.79 -0.53
CA ARG A 51 -2.72 15.04 -1.16
C ARG A 51 -2.68 14.83 -2.67
N TRP A 52 -1.61 15.29 -3.33
CA TRP A 52 -1.46 15.13 -4.78
C TRP A 52 -1.39 13.66 -5.20
N VAL A 53 -0.72 12.83 -4.40
CA VAL A 53 -0.60 11.38 -4.65
C VAL A 53 -1.96 10.70 -4.49
N VAL A 54 -2.71 11.07 -3.45
CA VAL A 54 -4.06 10.56 -3.20
C VAL A 54 -4.99 10.91 -4.35
N ASP A 55 -5.04 12.19 -4.73
CA ASP A 55 -5.91 12.69 -5.79
C ASP A 55 -5.60 12.02 -7.14
N LEU A 56 -4.31 11.82 -7.46
CA LEU A 56 -3.88 11.08 -8.65
C LEU A 56 -4.36 9.63 -8.63
N HIS A 57 -4.10 8.91 -7.54
CA HIS A 57 -4.47 7.49 -7.44
C HIS A 57 -5.98 7.30 -7.48
N ASP A 58 -6.75 8.15 -6.80
CA ASP A 58 -8.21 8.08 -6.80
C ASP A 58 -8.77 8.31 -8.22
N ALA A 59 -8.25 9.30 -8.95
CA ALA A 59 -8.65 9.56 -10.33
C ALA A 59 -8.35 8.37 -11.26
N LEU A 60 -7.17 7.77 -11.14
CA LEU A 60 -6.76 6.64 -11.99
C LEU A 60 -7.54 5.35 -11.65
N LEU A 61 -7.77 5.06 -10.37
CA LEU A 61 -8.59 3.92 -9.96
C LEU A 61 -10.05 4.09 -10.41
N GLN A 62 -10.60 5.29 -10.30
CA GLN A 62 -11.94 5.59 -10.79
C GLN A 62 -12.03 5.41 -12.32
N ALA A 63 -11.04 5.90 -13.07
CA ALA A 63 -10.98 5.71 -14.52
C ALA A 63 -10.85 4.23 -14.94
N ALA A 64 -10.15 3.43 -14.12
CA ALA A 64 -9.99 2.00 -14.34
C ALA A 64 -11.19 1.14 -13.89
N ASP A 65 -12.17 1.73 -13.18
CA ASP A 65 -13.22 1.01 -12.45
C ASP A 65 -12.63 -0.05 -11.50
N VAL A 66 -11.58 0.31 -10.73
CA VAL A 66 -10.86 -0.60 -9.83
C VAL A 66 -10.97 -0.11 -8.38
N GLN A 67 -11.26 -1.05 -7.47
CA GLN A 67 -11.33 -0.75 -6.03
C GLN A 67 -9.95 -0.75 -5.38
N VAL A 68 -9.79 -0.08 -4.24
CA VAL A 68 -8.51 -0.03 -3.50
C VAL A 68 -7.97 -1.44 -3.19
N ALA A 69 -8.85 -2.34 -2.75
CA ALA A 69 -8.55 -3.75 -2.50
C ALA A 69 -9.32 -4.67 -3.46
N ASP A 70 -9.14 -4.44 -4.76
CA ASP A 70 -9.84 -5.19 -5.80
C ASP A 70 -9.41 -6.66 -5.86
N PRO A 71 -10.34 -7.63 -5.77
CA PRO A 71 -10.00 -9.04 -5.86
C PRO A 71 -9.76 -9.50 -7.30
N ARG A 72 -10.14 -8.73 -8.34
CA ARG A 72 -10.06 -9.22 -9.72
C ARG A 72 -8.60 -9.27 -10.18
N PRO A 73 -8.08 -10.42 -10.67
CA PRO A 73 -6.74 -10.48 -11.26
C PRO A 73 -6.56 -9.50 -12.43
N LEU A 74 -7.63 -9.25 -13.19
CA LEU A 74 -7.63 -8.31 -14.32
C LEU A 74 -7.40 -6.84 -13.89
N ALA A 75 -7.63 -6.50 -12.62
CA ALA A 75 -7.49 -5.12 -12.12
C ALA A 75 -6.10 -4.53 -12.39
N TRP A 76 -5.03 -5.33 -12.26
CA TRP A 76 -3.66 -4.91 -12.57
C TRP A 76 -3.51 -4.39 -14.00
N HIS A 77 -4.10 -5.09 -14.97
CA HIS A 77 -4.08 -4.67 -16.37
C HIS A 77 -4.91 -3.40 -16.61
N LEU A 78 -6.09 -3.29 -15.96
CA LEU A 78 -6.95 -2.11 -16.08
C LEU A 78 -6.27 -0.85 -15.54
N VAL A 79 -5.57 -0.97 -14.40
CA VAL A 79 -4.83 0.14 -13.80
C VAL A 79 -3.63 0.56 -14.65
N ASP A 80 -2.81 -0.38 -15.13
CA ASP A 80 -1.67 -0.06 -16.00
C ASP A 80 -2.11 0.65 -17.29
N ARG A 81 -3.21 0.20 -17.88
CA ARG A 81 -3.83 0.87 -19.03
C ARG A 81 -4.28 2.29 -18.69
N ALA A 82 -5.03 2.48 -17.61
CA ALA A 82 -5.51 3.81 -17.20
C ALA A 82 -4.36 4.77 -16.90
N GLY A 83 -3.30 4.29 -16.24
CA GLY A 83 -2.09 5.08 -15.98
C GLY A 83 -1.34 5.46 -17.27
N THR A 84 -1.33 4.58 -18.27
CA THR A 84 -0.74 4.84 -19.58
C THR A 84 -1.56 5.86 -20.38
N GLU A 85 -2.88 5.69 -20.46
CA GLU A 85 -3.79 6.60 -21.17
C GLU A 85 -3.80 8.01 -20.57
N ALA A 86 -3.63 8.12 -19.25
CA ALA A 86 -3.53 9.39 -18.55
C ALA A 86 -2.12 10.03 -18.58
N GLU A 87 -1.16 9.41 -19.28
CA GLU A 87 0.26 9.83 -19.29
C GLU A 87 0.87 10.00 -17.89
N ALA A 88 0.42 9.18 -16.92
CA ALA A 88 0.70 9.37 -15.50
C ALA A 88 2.21 9.43 -15.20
N ARG A 89 3.04 8.68 -15.95
CA ARG A 89 4.50 8.67 -15.76
C ARG A 89 5.12 10.06 -15.95
N ALA A 90 4.68 10.83 -16.95
CA ALA A 90 5.22 12.16 -17.20
C ALA A 90 4.84 13.13 -16.08
N GLY A 91 3.58 13.10 -15.64
CA GLY A 91 3.09 13.88 -14.51
C GLY A 91 3.80 13.54 -13.20
N ILE A 92 3.97 12.26 -12.90
CA ILE A 92 4.69 11.77 -11.73
C ILE A 92 6.17 12.19 -11.79
N ALA A 93 6.84 12.08 -12.94
CA ALA A 93 8.25 12.44 -13.07
C ALA A 93 8.48 13.93 -12.82
N ALA A 94 7.63 14.79 -13.40
CA ALA A 94 7.66 16.23 -13.16
C ALA A 94 7.42 16.56 -11.68
N TRP A 95 6.48 15.87 -11.05
CA TRP A 95 6.18 16.05 -9.63
C TRP A 95 7.34 15.60 -8.73
N ILE A 96 7.94 14.44 -8.99
CA ILE A 96 9.10 13.94 -8.23
C ILE A 96 10.25 14.95 -8.35
N ALA A 97 10.61 15.36 -9.57
CA ALA A 97 11.70 16.30 -9.81
C ALA A 97 11.51 17.62 -9.02
N ALA A 98 10.29 18.17 -9.05
CA ALA A 98 9.97 19.38 -8.31
C ALA A 98 10.08 19.19 -6.79
N ARG A 99 9.56 18.08 -6.25
CA ARG A 99 9.56 17.80 -4.82
C ARG A 99 10.95 17.45 -4.28
N THR A 100 11.76 16.71 -5.04
CA THR A 100 13.13 16.40 -4.63
C THR A 100 14.03 17.64 -4.70
N ALA A 101 13.80 18.54 -5.66
CA ALA A 101 14.51 19.82 -5.70
C ALA A 101 14.20 20.72 -4.49
N GLU A 102 12.96 20.66 -3.98
CA GLU A 102 12.51 21.45 -2.84
C GLU A 102 12.91 20.85 -1.49
N HIS A 103 12.93 19.53 -1.37
CA HIS A 103 12.96 18.85 -0.08
C HIS A 103 14.08 17.81 0.09
N GLY A 104 14.80 17.46 -0.98
CA GLY A 104 15.79 16.39 -0.97
C GLY A 104 15.13 15.01 -0.99
N ASP A 105 15.51 14.15 -0.05
CA ASP A 105 15.05 12.76 0.02
C ASP A 105 13.58 12.66 0.47
N LEU A 106 12.81 11.89 -0.28
CA LEU A 106 11.36 11.77 -0.11
C LEU A 106 10.96 10.39 0.43
N VAL A 107 9.89 10.38 1.22
CA VAL A 107 9.11 9.18 1.50
C VAL A 107 7.70 9.37 0.95
N ILE A 108 7.26 8.41 0.13
CA ILE A 108 5.96 8.43 -0.52
C ILE A 108 5.17 7.23 -0.01
N LYS A 109 4.02 7.52 0.60
CA LYS A 109 3.12 6.53 1.14
C LYS A 109 1.71 6.85 0.71
N ASP A 110 1.04 5.84 0.19
CA ASP A 110 -0.39 5.83 -0.05
C ASP A 110 -0.82 4.36 -0.21
N PRO A 111 -1.90 3.87 0.43
CA PRO A 111 -2.30 2.47 0.30
C PRO A 111 -2.61 2.02 -1.13
N ARG A 112 -2.94 2.95 -2.04
CA ARG A 112 -3.24 2.69 -3.45
C ARG A 112 -1.98 2.71 -4.32
N LEU A 113 -0.85 3.21 -3.81
CA LEU A 113 0.45 3.26 -4.50
C LEU A 113 0.85 1.92 -5.11
N LEU A 114 0.48 0.83 -4.45
CA LEU A 114 0.74 -0.56 -4.84
C LEU A 114 0.37 -0.83 -6.31
N TRP A 115 -0.78 -0.31 -6.76
CA TRP A 115 -1.27 -0.49 -8.11
C TRP A 115 -0.42 0.23 -9.16
N PHE A 116 0.28 1.29 -8.76
CA PHE A 116 0.95 2.23 -9.64
C PHE A 116 2.48 2.16 -9.54
N LEU A 117 3.04 1.23 -8.76
CA LEU A 117 4.48 1.15 -8.48
C LEU A 117 5.33 1.20 -9.76
N GLY A 118 4.95 0.46 -10.80
CA GLY A 118 5.67 0.49 -12.08
C GLY A 118 5.73 1.88 -12.73
N HIS A 119 4.67 2.68 -12.62
CA HIS A 119 4.67 4.07 -13.11
C HIS A 119 5.56 4.96 -12.24
N TRP A 120 5.51 4.80 -10.92
CA TRP A 120 6.30 5.57 -9.97
C TRP A 120 7.81 5.28 -10.08
N GLN A 121 8.20 4.01 -10.13
CA GLN A 121 9.59 3.57 -10.26
C GLN A 121 10.20 4.11 -11.57
N ALA A 122 9.49 3.97 -12.70
CA ALA A 122 9.93 4.49 -13.98
C ALA A 122 10.05 6.03 -13.97
N ALA A 123 9.09 6.71 -13.33
CA ALA A 123 9.08 8.16 -13.22
C ALA A 123 10.21 8.70 -12.32
N ALA A 124 10.53 8.02 -11.21
CA ALA A 124 11.66 8.38 -10.36
C ALA A 124 13.00 8.29 -11.11
N ALA A 125 13.20 7.19 -11.84
CA ALA A 125 14.39 7.02 -12.68
C ALA A 125 14.49 8.13 -13.74
N ALA A 126 13.39 8.48 -14.40
CA ALA A 126 13.34 9.57 -15.38
C ALA A 126 13.62 10.96 -14.76
N ALA A 127 13.26 11.15 -13.48
CA ALA A 127 13.53 12.37 -12.72
C ALA A 127 14.97 12.44 -12.14
N GLY A 128 15.81 11.42 -12.36
CA GLY A 128 17.15 11.35 -11.79
C GLY A 128 17.20 11.02 -10.30
N ALA A 129 16.09 10.53 -9.74
CA ALA A 129 16.01 10.06 -8.36
C ALA A 129 16.39 8.58 -8.24
N VAL A 130 16.72 8.15 -7.02
CA VAL A 130 17.06 6.75 -6.69
C VAL A 130 15.87 6.12 -5.96
N PRO A 131 15.02 5.33 -6.65
CA PRO A 131 13.85 4.71 -6.03
C PRO A 131 14.21 3.46 -5.22
N SER A 132 13.54 3.28 -4.09
CA SER A 132 13.52 2.03 -3.34
C SER A 132 12.15 1.77 -2.70
N CYS A 133 11.88 0.52 -2.30
CA CYS A 133 10.63 0.12 -1.68
C CYS A 133 10.86 -0.47 -0.30
N ILE A 134 10.05 -0.09 0.69
CA ILE A 134 9.92 -0.83 1.95
C ILE A 134 8.47 -1.28 2.07
N THR A 135 8.26 -2.60 2.13
CA THR A 135 6.93 -3.20 2.24
C THR A 135 6.67 -3.64 3.66
N THR A 136 5.62 -3.11 4.29
CA THR A 136 5.19 -3.58 5.61
C THR A 136 4.29 -4.80 5.49
N LEU A 137 4.59 -5.83 6.28
CA LEU A 137 3.92 -7.13 6.28
C LEU A 137 3.10 -7.31 7.55
N ARG A 138 1.87 -7.79 7.42
CA ARG A 138 1.02 -8.15 8.55
C ARG A 138 0.16 -9.37 8.20
N PRO A 139 -0.06 -10.31 9.14
CA PRO A 139 -0.86 -11.50 8.87
C PRO A 139 -2.23 -11.15 8.26
N PRO A 140 -2.67 -11.88 7.21
CA PRO A 140 -3.91 -11.58 6.50
C PRO A 140 -5.15 -11.64 7.40
N ALA A 141 -5.17 -12.55 8.37
CA ALA A 141 -6.29 -12.66 9.32
C ALA A 141 -6.46 -11.37 10.14
N GLU A 142 -5.38 -10.75 10.60
CA GLU A 142 -5.46 -9.46 11.32
C GLU A 142 -5.81 -8.29 10.40
N VAL A 143 -5.26 -8.27 9.18
CA VAL A 143 -5.57 -7.20 8.22
C VAL A 143 -7.06 -7.22 7.88
N VAL A 144 -7.60 -8.40 7.56
CA VAL A 144 -9.01 -8.58 7.20
C VAL A 144 -9.93 -8.42 8.43
N GLY A 145 -9.53 -8.96 9.58
CA GLY A 145 -10.32 -8.92 10.82
C GLY A 145 -10.34 -7.56 11.53
N SER A 146 -9.33 -6.73 11.32
CA SER A 146 -9.30 -5.36 11.88
C SER A 146 -10.36 -4.43 11.30
N LEU A 147 -10.97 -4.82 10.18
CA LEU A 147 -12.06 -4.10 9.54
C LEU A 147 -13.37 -4.76 9.95
N VAL A 148 -14.23 -4.07 10.70
CA VAL A 148 -15.58 -4.54 11.03
C VAL A 148 -16.26 -5.03 9.75
N SER A 149 -16.66 -6.30 9.71
CA SER A 149 -17.34 -6.92 8.57
C SER A 149 -18.71 -7.39 9.02
N ASP A 150 -19.75 -6.90 8.36
CA ASP A 150 -21.13 -7.26 8.70
C ASP A 150 -21.61 -8.50 7.93
N THR A 151 -20.86 -8.95 6.89
CA THR A 151 -21.25 -10.12 6.08
C THR A 151 -20.09 -11.01 5.63
N ARG A 152 -20.38 -12.30 5.43
CA ARG A 152 -19.45 -13.31 4.88
C ARG A 152 -18.83 -12.88 3.55
N ASP A 153 -19.64 -12.31 2.65
CA ASP A 153 -19.15 -11.95 1.32
C ASP A 153 -18.08 -10.87 1.36
N GLN A 154 -18.22 -9.88 2.25
CA GLN A 154 -17.22 -8.83 2.43
C GLN A 154 -15.88 -9.38 2.92
N VAL A 155 -15.88 -10.33 3.87
CA VAL A 155 -14.65 -10.98 4.36
C VAL A 155 -13.94 -11.70 3.22
N VAL A 156 -14.69 -12.44 2.40
CA VAL A 156 -14.12 -13.19 1.26
C VAL A 156 -13.56 -12.24 0.19
N GLU A 157 -14.24 -11.13 -0.12
CA GLU A 157 -13.72 -10.13 -1.06
C GLU A 157 -12.46 -9.46 -0.52
N ARG A 158 -12.43 -9.08 0.76
CA ARG A 158 -11.27 -8.46 1.39
C ARG A 158 -10.07 -9.39 1.40
N LEU A 159 -10.25 -10.67 1.73
CA LEU A 159 -9.17 -11.65 1.72
C LEU A 159 -8.65 -11.89 0.30
N ALA A 160 -9.54 -12.04 -0.69
CA ALA A 160 -9.14 -12.17 -2.08
C ALA A 160 -8.40 -10.91 -2.58
N GLY A 161 -8.89 -9.72 -2.23
CA GLY A 161 -8.24 -8.44 -2.51
C GLY A 161 -6.86 -8.35 -1.87
N TRP A 162 -6.70 -8.80 -0.63
CA TRP A 162 -5.39 -8.86 0.04
C TRP A 162 -4.41 -9.77 -0.71
N VAL A 163 -4.83 -10.98 -1.08
CA VAL A 163 -3.98 -11.92 -1.85
C VAL A 163 -3.57 -11.31 -3.19
N ASN A 164 -4.53 -10.73 -3.92
CA ASN A 164 -4.27 -10.10 -5.22
C ASN A 164 -3.27 -8.93 -5.11
N LEU A 165 -3.49 -8.06 -4.12
CA LEU A 165 -2.66 -6.89 -3.86
C LEU A 165 -1.24 -7.30 -3.47
N MET A 166 -1.09 -8.22 -2.53
CA MET A 166 0.24 -8.58 -2.02
C MET A 166 1.08 -9.32 -3.04
N LEU A 167 0.50 -10.27 -3.78
CA LEU A 167 1.22 -10.99 -4.84
C LEU A 167 1.63 -10.05 -5.99
N GLY A 168 0.79 -9.08 -6.35
CA GLY A 168 1.15 -8.09 -7.36
C GLY A 168 2.13 -7.03 -6.86
N THR A 169 2.01 -6.60 -5.60
CA THR A 169 2.99 -5.69 -4.95
C THR A 169 4.37 -6.33 -4.91
N GLU A 170 4.44 -7.59 -4.48
CA GLU A 170 5.69 -8.35 -4.46
C GLU A 170 6.32 -8.35 -5.86
N LEU A 171 5.58 -8.75 -6.90
CA LEU A 171 6.10 -8.73 -8.26
C LEU A 171 6.59 -7.35 -8.69
N ALA A 172 5.79 -6.31 -8.46
CA ALA A 172 6.09 -4.94 -8.90
C ALA A 172 7.34 -4.36 -8.21
N THR A 173 7.62 -4.76 -6.97
CA THR A 173 8.80 -4.29 -6.23
C THR A 173 10.11 -4.93 -6.71
N ARG A 174 10.09 -6.09 -7.41
CA ARG A 174 11.31 -6.78 -7.88
C ARG A 174 12.20 -5.92 -8.80
N ALA A 175 11.63 -4.92 -9.47
CA ALA A 175 12.34 -4.04 -10.40
C ALA A 175 13.18 -2.94 -9.72
N THR A 176 13.10 -2.81 -8.39
CA THR A 176 13.83 -1.80 -7.61
C THR A 176 14.39 -2.39 -6.33
N PRO A 177 15.47 -1.81 -5.76
CA PRO A 177 15.91 -2.17 -4.42
C PRO A 177 14.74 -2.19 -3.43
N ARG A 178 14.57 -3.29 -2.70
CA ARG A 178 13.43 -3.51 -1.82
C ARG A 178 13.84 -4.12 -0.48
N ALA A 179 13.08 -3.79 0.55
CA ALA A 179 13.15 -4.40 1.87
C ALA A 179 11.73 -4.70 2.38
N PHE A 180 11.63 -5.62 3.33
CA PHE A 180 10.36 -6.03 3.95
C PHE A 180 10.49 -5.89 5.46
N VAL A 181 9.45 -5.35 6.09
CA VAL A 181 9.42 -5.14 7.55
C VAL A 181 8.13 -5.73 8.09
N ARG A 182 8.23 -6.64 9.05
CA ARG A 182 7.03 -7.15 9.72
C ARG A 182 6.47 -6.07 10.64
N TYR A 183 5.15 -5.97 10.65
CA TYR A 183 4.44 -5.06 11.54
C TYR A 183 4.78 -5.31 13.01
N TRP A 184 4.98 -6.57 13.38
CA TRP A 184 5.30 -6.97 14.74
C TRP A 184 6.66 -6.46 15.19
N ASP A 185 7.68 -6.66 14.36
CA ASP A 185 9.02 -6.17 14.64
C ASP A 185 8.98 -4.62 14.73
N LEU A 186 8.24 -3.97 13.83
CA LEU A 186 8.08 -2.50 13.81
C LEU A 186 7.41 -1.91 15.06
N ILE A 187 6.52 -2.63 15.75
CA ILE A 187 5.84 -2.09 16.95
C ILE A 187 6.47 -2.55 18.26
N HIS A 188 7.31 -3.59 18.28
CA HIS A 188 7.96 -4.08 19.50
C HIS A 188 9.41 -3.59 19.58
N ASP A 189 10.19 -3.82 18.52
CA ASP A 189 11.62 -3.52 18.44
C ASP A 189 11.92 -2.92 17.06
N TRP A 190 11.49 -1.68 16.85
CA TRP A 190 11.44 -1.06 15.52
C TRP A 190 12.82 -0.78 14.92
N ASP A 191 13.84 -0.63 15.75
CA ASP A 191 15.15 -0.13 15.40
C ASP A 191 15.90 -1.09 14.47
N GLY A 192 16.02 -2.37 14.83
CA GLY A 192 16.64 -3.41 14.01
C GLY A 192 16.06 -3.46 12.60
N PRO A 193 14.74 -3.73 12.43
CA PRO A 193 14.10 -3.81 11.11
C PRO A 193 14.24 -2.53 10.27
N VAL A 194 14.17 -1.35 10.88
CA VAL A 194 14.29 -0.07 10.16
C VAL A 194 15.75 0.17 9.74
N PHE A 195 16.72 -0.14 10.58
CA PHE A 195 18.15 0.03 10.27
C PHE A 195 18.66 -1.00 9.27
N ASP A 196 18.18 -2.24 9.35
CA ASP A 196 18.50 -3.28 8.37
C ASP A 196 17.93 -2.92 7.00
N ALA A 197 16.66 -2.48 6.94
CA ALA A 197 16.05 -1.99 5.70
C ALA A 197 16.79 -0.76 5.14
N ALA A 198 17.19 0.19 6.00
CA ALA A 198 17.96 1.35 5.58
C ALA A 198 19.33 0.98 5.01
N THR A 199 20.03 0.03 5.65
CA THR A 199 21.33 -0.46 5.19
C THR A 199 21.19 -1.16 3.84
N ALA A 200 20.21 -2.06 3.70
CA ALA A 200 19.95 -2.79 2.46
C ALA A 200 19.59 -1.86 1.28
N LEU A 201 18.98 -0.72 1.58
CA LEU A 201 18.52 0.27 0.59
C LEU A 201 19.46 1.47 0.42
N ASP A 202 20.64 1.45 1.05
CA ASP A 202 21.60 2.56 1.08
C ASP A 202 20.93 3.90 1.45
N LEU A 203 20.27 3.96 2.62
CA LEU A 203 19.61 5.15 3.17
C LEU A 203 20.47 5.78 4.28
N PRO A 204 21.52 6.56 3.96
CA PRO A 204 22.52 7.03 4.93
C PRO A 204 21.99 8.05 5.93
N MET A 205 20.82 8.65 5.68
CA MET A 205 20.17 9.57 6.62
C MET A 205 19.55 8.83 7.82
N VAL A 206 19.24 7.54 7.65
CA VAL A 206 18.73 6.68 8.72
C VAL A 206 19.93 6.10 9.47
N ASP A 207 20.50 6.91 10.36
CA ASP A 207 21.72 6.59 11.11
C ASP A 207 21.39 6.15 12.56
N PRO A 208 21.75 4.91 12.97
CA PRO A 208 21.59 4.45 14.35
C PRO A 208 22.28 5.32 15.41
N ARG A 209 23.25 6.15 14.99
CA ARG A 209 23.98 7.06 15.88
C ARG A 209 23.26 8.39 16.11
N ASP A 210 22.22 8.72 15.33
CA ASP A 210 21.36 9.88 15.59
C ASP A 210 20.41 9.58 16.76
N LYS A 211 20.94 9.69 17.98
CA LYS A 211 20.19 9.46 19.22
C LYS A 211 18.92 10.32 19.31
N GLY A 212 18.96 11.54 18.76
CA GLY A 212 17.80 12.42 18.77
C GLY A 212 16.69 11.91 17.87
N ALA A 213 17.02 11.37 16.70
CA ALA A 213 16.03 10.71 15.84
C ALA A 213 15.47 9.44 16.49
N VAL A 214 16.33 8.59 17.06
CA VAL A 214 15.95 7.37 17.78
C VAL A 214 14.92 7.67 18.88
N GLU A 215 15.23 8.62 19.78
CA GLU A 215 14.32 9.03 20.86
C GLU A 215 12.98 9.58 20.34
N ARG A 216 12.98 10.30 19.22
CA ARG A 216 11.73 10.80 18.59
C ARG A 216 10.90 9.67 17.99
N VAL A 217 11.53 8.61 17.46
CA VAL A 217 10.81 7.44 16.95
C VAL A 217 10.24 6.62 18.10
N ASP A 218 11.02 6.34 19.15
CA ASP A 218 10.56 5.66 20.37
C ASP A 218 9.32 6.35 20.96
N ALA A 219 9.36 7.68 21.09
CA ALA A 219 8.23 8.45 21.61
C ALA A 219 7.01 8.48 20.67
N PHE A 220 7.22 8.23 19.37
CA PHE A 220 6.17 8.26 18.35
C PHE A 220 5.44 6.92 18.22
N ILE A 221 6.15 5.79 18.39
CA ILE A 221 5.58 4.46 18.20
C ILE A 221 4.75 4.07 19.42
N ASP A 222 3.47 3.79 19.19
CA ASP A 222 2.57 3.29 20.22
C ASP A 222 2.67 1.76 20.28
N HIS A 223 3.52 1.28 21.20
CA HIS A 223 3.74 -0.14 21.48
C HIS A 223 2.48 -0.86 22.00
N THR A 224 1.41 -0.14 22.36
CA THR A 224 0.15 -0.72 22.89
C THR A 224 -0.90 -1.00 21.81
N LEU A 225 -0.58 -0.77 20.53
CA LEU A 225 -1.47 -1.03 19.40
C LEU A 225 -1.74 -2.52 19.15
N HIS A 226 -1.01 -3.40 19.84
CA HIS A 226 -1.33 -4.81 19.88
C HIS A 226 -2.38 -5.10 20.96
N ARG A 227 -3.62 -5.38 20.55
CA ARG A 227 -4.68 -5.72 21.52
C ARG A 227 -5.37 -7.05 21.27
N VAL A 228 -5.31 -7.61 20.05
CA VAL A 228 -5.94 -8.90 19.71
C VAL A 228 -5.22 -9.56 18.52
N GLU A 229 -4.71 -10.78 18.70
CA GLU A 229 -4.37 -11.69 17.61
C GLU A 229 -5.68 -12.26 17.04
N VAL A 230 -5.95 -11.99 15.77
CA VAL A 230 -7.15 -12.49 15.09
C VAL A 230 -6.77 -13.73 14.29
N THR A 231 -7.39 -14.86 14.61
CA THR A 231 -7.23 -16.10 13.83
C THR A 231 -8.37 -16.26 12.82
N TRP A 232 -8.26 -17.23 11.93
CA TRP A 232 -9.31 -17.59 10.98
C TRP A 232 -10.55 -18.21 11.64
N ASP A 233 -10.47 -18.61 12.91
CA ASP A 233 -11.50 -19.44 13.55
C ASP A 233 -12.87 -18.75 13.62
N ASP A 234 -12.86 -17.42 13.62
CA ASP A 234 -14.06 -16.57 13.64
C ASP A 234 -14.47 -16.05 12.25
N MET A 235 -13.81 -16.49 11.17
CA MET A 235 -14.04 -15.94 9.81
C MET A 235 -14.62 -16.96 8.83
N PRO A 236 -15.76 -16.65 8.18
CA PRO A 236 -16.42 -17.57 7.25
C PRO A 236 -15.77 -17.60 5.85
N VAL A 237 -14.46 -17.87 5.77
CA VAL A 237 -13.66 -17.91 4.53
C VAL A 237 -13.66 -19.31 3.88
N PRO A 238 -13.82 -19.42 2.53
CA PRO A 238 -13.69 -20.69 1.84
C PRO A 238 -12.30 -21.32 2.00
N GLY A 239 -12.23 -22.62 2.30
CA GLY A 239 -10.98 -23.35 2.51
C GLY A 239 -9.91 -23.13 1.42
N PRO A 240 -10.23 -23.17 0.11
CA PRO A 240 -9.23 -22.90 -0.93
C PRO A 240 -8.63 -21.49 -0.90
N LEU A 241 -9.41 -20.48 -0.49
CA LEU A 241 -8.91 -19.10 -0.38
C LEU A 241 -8.10 -18.91 0.91
N ARG A 242 -8.52 -19.53 2.02
CA ARG A 242 -7.76 -19.55 3.26
C ARG A 242 -6.38 -20.19 3.05
N ALA A 243 -6.33 -21.39 2.46
CA ALA A 243 -5.08 -22.08 2.16
C ALA A 243 -4.16 -21.22 1.28
N LEU A 244 -4.70 -20.60 0.22
CA LEU A 244 -3.91 -19.71 -0.63
C LEU A 244 -3.38 -18.49 0.14
N ALA A 245 -4.18 -17.91 1.04
CA ALA A 245 -3.76 -16.78 1.86
C ALA A 245 -2.69 -17.17 2.89
N ASP A 246 -2.81 -18.36 3.50
CA ASP A 246 -1.81 -18.91 4.43
C ASP A 246 -0.49 -19.18 3.71
N ASP A 247 -0.52 -19.83 2.53
CA ASP A 247 0.69 -20.06 1.72
C ASP A 247 1.31 -18.72 1.26
N THR A 248 0.48 -17.75 0.87
CA THR A 248 0.94 -16.41 0.48
C THR A 248 1.57 -15.69 1.67
N TRP A 249 0.97 -15.76 2.85
CA TRP A 249 1.55 -15.18 4.05
C TRP A 249 2.88 -15.81 4.39
N ALA A 250 2.99 -17.14 4.40
CA ALA A 250 4.22 -17.84 4.70
C ALA A 250 5.36 -17.45 3.74
N ALA A 251 5.07 -17.32 2.44
CA ALA A 251 6.05 -16.89 1.46
C ALA A 251 6.47 -15.42 1.62
N LEU A 252 5.51 -14.52 1.90
CA LEU A 252 5.80 -13.10 2.14
C LEU A 252 6.56 -12.88 3.44
N ASP A 253 6.20 -13.59 4.49
CA ASP A 253 6.82 -13.52 5.81
C ASP A 253 8.26 -13.99 5.80
N ALA A 254 8.68 -14.81 4.83
CA ALA A 254 10.07 -15.19 4.64
C ALA A 254 10.93 -14.13 3.94
N LEU A 255 10.33 -13.13 3.29
CA LEU A 255 11.06 -12.14 2.48
C LEU A 255 12.06 -11.23 3.23
N PRO A 256 11.84 -10.86 4.51
CA PRO A 256 12.83 -10.07 5.25
C PRO A 256 14.21 -10.76 5.33
N GLU A 257 14.24 -12.09 5.42
CA GLU A 257 15.48 -12.88 5.52
C GLU A 257 15.86 -13.58 4.20
N HIS A 258 14.88 -13.93 3.37
CA HIS A 258 15.04 -14.83 2.22
C HIS A 258 14.35 -14.30 0.95
N ASP A 259 14.77 -13.14 0.46
CA ASP A 259 14.38 -12.64 -0.88
C ASP A 259 15.24 -13.26 -2.00
N ASP A 260 15.23 -14.59 -2.09
CA ASP A 260 15.98 -15.38 -3.06
C ASP A 260 15.09 -15.96 -4.18
N ASP A 261 15.72 -16.66 -5.13
CA ASP A 261 15.02 -17.25 -6.28
C ASP A 261 14.00 -18.32 -5.88
N VAL A 262 14.18 -19.01 -4.75
CA VAL A 262 13.25 -20.05 -4.27
C VAL A 262 11.98 -19.40 -3.74
N THR A 263 12.11 -18.40 -2.86
CA THR A 263 10.96 -17.67 -2.32
C THR A 263 10.19 -16.97 -3.44
N ARG A 264 10.90 -16.34 -4.40
CA ARG A 264 10.28 -15.68 -5.57
C ARG A 264 9.55 -16.65 -6.49
N ALA A 265 10.11 -17.84 -6.72
CA ALA A 265 9.45 -18.88 -7.52
C ALA A 265 8.16 -19.38 -6.85
N GLU A 266 8.14 -19.48 -5.52
CA GLU A 266 6.92 -19.83 -4.77
C GLU A 266 5.85 -18.73 -4.89
N LEU A 267 6.23 -17.47 -4.76
CA LEU A 267 5.33 -16.34 -4.99
C LEU A 267 4.79 -16.30 -6.43
N ASP A 268 5.61 -16.68 -7.42
CA ASP A 268 5.18 -16.81 -8.82
C ASP A 268 4.17 -17.95 -9.00
N ARG A 269 4.38 -19.09 -8.34
CA ARG A 269 3.43 -20.21 -8.31
C ARG A 269 2.09 -19.78 -7.71
N LEU A 270 2.11 -19.09 -6.58
CA LEU A 270 0.92 -18.61 -5.89
C LEU A 270 0.15 -17.58 -6.73
N ARG A 271 0.87 -16.65 -7.37
CA ARG A 271 0.32 -15.68 -8.33
C ARG A 271 -0.32 -16.34 -9.54
N ALA A 272 0.29 -17.40 -10.08
CA ALA A 272 -0.31 -18.20 -11.16
C ALA A 272 -1.56 -18.98 -10.72
N LEU A 273 -1.61 -19.40 -9.45
CA LEU A 273 -2.74 -20.13 -8.87
C LEU A 273 -3.94 -19.21 -8.55
N TYR A 274 -3.68 -17.96 -8.16
CA TYR A 274 -4.70 -17.03 -7.70
C TYR A 274 -5.91 -16.87 -8.62
N PRO A 275 -5.78 -16.69 -9.96
CA PRO A 275 -6.93 -16.55 -10.85
C PRO A 275 -7.90 -17.74 -10.80
N TYR A 276 -7.39 -18.96 -10.61
CA TYR A 276 -8.19 -20.17 -10.50
C TYR A 276 -8.97 -20.23 -9.20
N VAL A 277 -8.33 -19.89 -8.08
CA VAL A 277 -8.96 -19.83 -6.75
C VAL A 277 -9.99 -18.71 -6.71
N HIS A 278 -9.64 -17.51 -7.18
CA HIS A 278 -10.52 -16.35 -7.29
C HIS A 278 -11.80 -16.70 -8.10
N ARG A 279 -11.65 -17.38 -9.24
CA ARG A 279 -12.82 -17.82 -10.03
C ARG A 279 -13.72 -18.77 -9.25
N LYS A 280 -13.15 -19.77 -8.55
CA LYS A 280 -13.93 -20.72 -7.75
C LYS A 280 -14.75 -20.02 -6.66
N VAL A 281 -14.15 -19.07 -5.93
CA VAL A 281 -14.85 -18.36 -4.85
C VAL A 281 -15.87 -17.33 -5.34
N THR A 282 -15.63 -16.69 -6.49
CA THR A 282 -16.58 -15.73 -7.09
C THR A 282 -17.77 -16.38 -7.79
N THR A 283 -17.62 -17.62 -8.30
CA THR A 283 -18.72 -18.36 -8.95
C THR A 283 -19.69 -19.07 -7.99
N SER A 284 -19.51 -18.93 -6.67
CA SER A 284 -20.43 -19.53 -5.68
C SER A 284 -21.89 -19.11 -5.95
N PRO A 285 -22.87 -20.03 -5.93
CA PRO A 285 -24.28 -19.75 -6.22
C PRO A 285 -24.86 -18.57 -5.42
N ALA A 286 -24.43 -18.41 -4.17
CA ALA A 286 -24.83 -17.30 -3.31
C ALA A 286 -24.47 -15.91 -3.89
N ARG A 287 -23.29 -15.79 -4.53
CA ARG A 287 -22.82 -14.53 -5.15
C ARG A 287 -23.48 -14.22 -6.48
N ARG A 288 -23.84 -15.24 -7.27
CA ARG A 288 -24.68 -15.04 -8.46
C ARG A 288 -26.04 -14.47 -8.07
N ILE A 289 -26.67 -15.04 -7.04
CA ILE A 289 -27.98 -14.59 -6.58
C ILE A 289 -27.89 -13.16 -6.02
N ALA A 290 -26.87 -12.85 -5.20
CA ALA A 290 -26.66 -11.50 -4.66
C ALA A 290 -26.41 -10.43 -5.74
N ARG A 291 -25.79 -10.79 -6.88
CA ARG A 291 -25.60 -9.87 -8.03
C ARG A 291 -26.83 -9.76 -8.94
N ILE A 292 -27.73 -10.74 -8.92
CA ILE A 292 -28.97 -10.73 -9.71
C ILE A 292 -30.07 -9.95 -9.00
N VAL A 293 -30.04 -9.87 -7.67
CA VAL A 293 -30.99 -9.07 -6.87
C VAL A 293 -30.54 -7.61 -6.87
N PRO A 294 -31.28 -6.68 -7.51
CA PRO A 294 -30.95 -5.26 -7.43
C PRO A 294 -31.11 -4.76 -5.99
N PRO A 295 -30.25 -3.85 -5.50
CA PRO A 295 -30.48 -3.18 -4.23
C PRO A 295 -31.69 -2.24 -4.36
N ALA A 296 -32.85 -2.68 -3.90
CA ALA A 296 -33.99 -1.83 -3.57
C ALA A 296 -34.41 -2.22 -2.13
N ALA A 297 -34.52 -1.34 -1.14
CA ALA A 297 -34.86 0.08 -1.19
C ALA A 297 -34.20 0.84 -0.02
N VAL A 298 -33.62 2.01 -0.31
CA VAL A 298 -33.37 3.06 0.69
C VAL A 298 -34.11 4.31 0.19
N PRO A 299 -35.00 4.95 0.98
CA PRO A 299 -35.81 6.06 0.50
C PRO A 299 -34.97 7.33 0.23
N PRO A 300 -35.41 8.19 -0.70
CA PRO A 300 -34.63 9.36 -1.12
C PRO A 300 -34.90 10.60 -0.25
N SER A 301 -33.91 11.00 0.53
CA SER A 301 -33.69 12.37 1.01
C SER A 301 -32.21 12.45 1.40
N VAL A 302 -31.33 13.26 0.79
CA VAL A 302 -31.34 14.72 0.71
C VAL A 302 -30.60 15.15 -0.56
N ARG A 303 -31.29 15.89 -1.44
CA ARG A 303 -30.66 16.73 -2.48
C ARG A 303 -30.21 18.04 -1.82
N ASN A 304 -28.95 18.42 -1.99
CA ASN A 304 -28.51 19.71 -2.57
C ASN A 304 -27.04 20.01 -2.20
N GLY A 305 -26.22 20.30 -3.21
CA GLY A 305 -24.90 20.92 -3.01
C GLY A 305 -23.83 20.59 -4.05
N MET A 306 -24.10 20.71 -5.35
CA MET A 306 -23.04 20.67 -6.37
C MET A 306 -23.24 21.78 -7.41
N THR A 307 -22.44 22.83 -7.30
CA THR A 307 -21.94 23.61 -8.44
C THR A 307 -20.66 24.34 -8.05
N GLY A 308 -19.55 23.97 -8.71
CA GLY A 308 -18.40 24.85 -8.89
C GLY A 308 -17.06 24.35 -8.35
N ALA A 309 -16.32 23.59 -9.17
CA ALA A 309 -14.85 23.53 -9.09
C ALA A 309 -14.22 22.89 -10.36
N LEU A 310 -14.47 23.49 -11.53
CA LEU A 310 -13.59 23.32 -12.68
C LEU A 310 -13.21 24.72 -13.19
N ARG A 311 -12.20 25.29 -12.54
CA ARG A 311 -11.26 26.31 -13.03
C ARG A 311 -10.51 26.87 -11.82
N ARG A 312 -9.25 26.48 -11.66
CA ARG A 312 -8.16 27.39 -11.26
C ARG A 312 -6.81 26.70 -11.46
N SER A 313 -6.05 27.31 -12.36
CA SER A 313 -4.63 27.07 -12.65
C SER A 313 -3.78 27.50 -11.44
N PRO A 314 -2.68 26.81 -11.11
CA PRO A 314 -1.82 27.18 -9.99
C PRO A 314 -0.70 28.13 -10.46
N PHE A 315 -0.99 29.43 -10.54
CA PHE A 315 0.03 30.48 -10.47
C PHE A 315 -0.62 31.77 -9.94
N ALA A 316 -0.31 32.12 -8.69
CA ALA A 316 -0.15 33.47 -8.13
C ALA A 316 -0.42 33.48 -6.61
N GLY A 317 0.55 33.99 -5.84
CA GLY A 317 0.43 34.34 -4.43
C GLY A 317 1.35 33.54 -3.53
#